data_AF-A0A7M2SWH6-F1
#
_entry.id   AF-A0A7M2SWH6-F1
#
_cell.length_a   1.000
_cell.length_b   1.000
_cell.length_c   1.000
_cell.angle_alpha   90.00
_cell.angle_beta   90.00
_cell.angle_gamma   90.00
#
_symmetry.space_group_name_H-M   'P 1'
#
loop_
_entity.id
_entity.type
_entity.pdbx_description
1 polymer ?
#
loop_
_entity_poly.entity_id
_entity_poly.type
_entity_poly.pdbx_seq_one_letter_code
_entity_poly.pdbx_strand_id
1 'polypeptide(L)'
;MVAASSTTTAFSAGRPDDLPGFHLLRLRLVDARGGLLAENTYWRYREPAHMRALNQVERTRVSAEITGTDRSGARRGLTARLRNRGTTVAAMVRVSPLDSATGDRVLPTLYGDNYLWLLPGESRDVTLSWPASALASGRPVVRVDGHNVPTTTTGRA
;
A
#
# COMPACT_ATOMS: atom_id res chain seq x y z
N MET A 1 4.57 -10.69 -28.41
CA MET A 1 3.24 -10.47 -27.81
C MET A 1 2.94 -11.62 -26.86
N VAL A 2 2.56 -11.35 -25.62
CA VAL A 2 2.12 -12.38 -24.66
C VAL A 2 0.62 -12.53 -24.82
N ALA A 3 0.13 -13.76 -25.02
CA ALA A 3 -1.31 -14.00 -25.20
C ALA A 3 -2.08 -13.73 -23.90
N ALA A 4 -3.38 -13.44 -23.99
CA ALA A 4 -4.24 -13.32 -22.82
C ALA A 4 -4.16 -14.60 -21.97
N SER A 5 -4.14 -14.44 -20.64
CA SER A 5 -4.02 -15.54 -19.68
C SER A 5 -2.77 -16.42 -19.87
N SER A 6 -1.70 -15.87 -20.45
CA SER A 6 -0.39 -16.54 -20.56
C SER A 6 0.70 -15.74 -19.85
N THR A 7 1.87 -16.36 -19.67
CA THR A 7 3.04 -15.70 -19.07
C THR A 7 4.24 -15.87 -19.98
N THR A 8 5.18 -14.93 -19.89
CA THR A 8 6.51 -15.07 -20.49
C THR A 8 7.54 -14.64 -19.45
N THR A 9 8.72 -15.24 -19.50
CA THR A 9 9.85 -14.81 -18.68
C THR A 9 10.28 -13.42 -19.14
N ALA A 10 10.25 -12.43 -18.23
CA ALA A 10 10.75 -11.09 -18.50
C ALA A 10 12.24 -10.98 -18.20
N PHE A 11 12.63 -11.21 -16.94
CA PHE A 11 14.02 -11.21 -16.49
C PHE A 11 14.14 -11.94 -15.16
N SER A 12 15.37 -12.33 -14.80
CA SER A 12 15.71 -12.80 -13.46
C SER A 12 16.23 -11.63 -12.62
N ALA A 13 15.57 -11.34 -11.50
CA ALA A 13 16.06 -10.35 -10.55
C ALA A 13 17.24 -10.94 -9.76
N GLY A 14 18.45 -10.53 -10.11
CA GLY A 14 19.71 -10.99 -9.52
C GLY A 14 19.76 -10.89 -7.99
N ARG A 15 20.72 -11.59 -7.40
CA ARG A 15 20.94 -11.62 -5.95
C ARG A 15 22.41 -11.30 -5.65
N PRO A 16 22.79 -10.01 -5.64
CA PRO A 16 24.15 -9.59 -5.31
C PRO A 16 24.58 -10.09 -3.94
N ASP A 17 25.85 -10.48 -3.78
CA ASP A 17 26.37 -11.04 -2.52
C ASP A 17 26.67 -10.00 -1.45
N ASP A 18 26.79 -8.73 -1.84
CA ASP A 18 27.03 -7.58 -0.97
C ASP A 18 25.76 -7.06 -0.25
N LEU A 19 24.58 -7.58 -0.59
CA LEU A 19 23.34 -7.18 0.08
C LEU A 19 23.13 -7.90 1.43
N PRO A 20 22.52 -7.19 2.42
CA PRO A 20 22.17 -7.79 3.70
C PRO A 20 21.31 -9.05 3.57
N GLY A 21 21.42 -9.91 4.59
CA GLY A 21 20.69 -11.17 4.67
C GLY A 21 19.19 -11.02 4.48
N PHE A 22 18.60 -9.94 4.99
CA PHE A 22 17.23 -9.48 4.70
C PHE A 22 17.27 -8.13 3.98
N HIS A 23 16.58 -8.00 2.85
CA HIS A 23 16.49 -6.75 2.10
C HIS A 23 15.18 -6.68 1.31
N LEU A 24 14.85 -5.49 0.81
CA LEU A 24 13.73 -5.30 -0.10
C LEU A 24 14.19 -5.36 -1.55
N LEU A 25 13.37 -6.00 -2.40
CA LEU A 25 13.47 -5.93 -3.84
C LEU A 25 12.22 -5.23 -4.37
N ARG A 26 12.40 -4.10 -5.04
CA ARG A 26 11.32 -3.41 -5.74
C ARG A 26 11.45 -3.61 -7.24
N LEU A 27 10.42 -4.16 -7.85
CA LEU A 27 10.33 -4.38 -9.29
C LEU A 27 9.33 -3.38 -9.87
N ARG A 28 9.73 -2.70 -10.94
CA ARG A 28 8.89 -1.74 -11.67
C ARG A 28 8.77 -2.17 -13.12
N LEU A 29 7.55 -2.22 -13.62
CA LEU A 29 7.23 -2.36 -15.03
C LEU A 29 6.85 -0.99 -15.57
N VAL A 30 7.56 -0.54 -16.60
CA VAL A 30 7.29 0.74 -17.26
C VAL A 30 6.95 0.53 -18.73
N ASP A 31 6.14 1.41 -19.29
CA ASP A 31 5.86 1.43 -20.73
C ASP A 31 7.02 2.03 -21.53
N ALA A 32 6.90 2.02 -22.87
CA ALA A 32 7.91 2.57 -23.76
C ALA A 32 8.15 4.09 -23.62
N ARG A 33 7.24 4.81 -22.95
CA ARG A 33 7.35 6.24 -22.66
C ARG A 33 7.89 6.50 -21.25
N GLY A 34 8.23 5.45 -20.49
CA GLY A 34 8.69 5.53 -19.11
C GLY A 34 7.56 5.64 -18.07
N GLY A 35 6.29 5.51 -18.47
CA GLY A 35 5.15 5.51 -17.56
C GLY A 35 5.11 4.24 -16.72
N LEU A 36 4.96 4.37 -15.39
CA LEU A 36 4.85 3.22 -14.49
C LEU A 36 3.53 2.48 -14.71
N LEU A 37 3.61 1.21 -15.10
CA LEU A 37 2.46 0.32 -15.31
C LEU A 37 2.16 -0.55 -14.08
N ALA A 38 3.20 -1.04 -13.42
CA ALA A 38 3.07 -1.85 -12.21
C ALA A 38 4.33 -1.74 -11.34
N GLU A 39 4.16 -1.91 -10.04
CA GLU A 39 5.26 -1.95 -9.08
C GLU A 39 4.93 -2.94 -7.96
N ASN A 40 5.87 -3.84 -7.67
CA ASN A 40 5.76 -4.77 -6.55
C ASN A 40 7.03 -4.69 -5.68
N THR A 41 6.85 -4.68 -4.37
CA THR A 41 7.95 -4.76 -3.40
C THR A 41 7.89 -6.10 -2.69
N TYR A 42 9.01 -6.81 -2.71
CA TYR A 42 9.20 -8.11 -2.07
C TYR A 42 10.22 -7.96 -0.94
N TRP A 43 9.99 -8.58 0.21
CA TRP A 43 11.09 -8.92 1.10
C TRP A 43 11.85 -10.11 0.51
N ARG A 44 13.18 -10.08 0.62
CA ARG A 44 14.05 -11.21 0.30
C ARG A 44 14.89 -11.52 1.52
N TYR A 45 15.11 -12.80 1.77
CA TYR A 45 15.97 -13.25 2.85
C TYR A 45 16.83 -14.43 2.41
N ARG A 46 18.11 -14.48 2.79
CA ARG A 46 19.03 -15.59 2.42
C ARG A 46 18.72 -16.88 3.17
N GLU A 47 18.34 -16.75 4.44
CA GLU A 47 18.04 -17.85 5.34
C GLU A 47 16.80 -17.46 6.16
N PRO A 48 15.95 -18.41 6.57
CA PRO A 48 14.75 -18.11 7.35
C PRO A 48 15.03 -17.25 8.60
N ALA A 49 16.18 -17.45 9.27
CA ALA A 49 16.57 -16.68 10.44
C ALA A 49 16.73 -15.17 10.18
N HIS A 50 17.10 -14.77 8.96
CA HIS A 50 17.24 -13.36 8.59
C HIS A 50 15.90 -12.59 8.62
N MET A 51 14.76 -13.27 8.57
CA MET A 51 13.45 -12.61 8.73
C MET A 51 13.27 -11.98 10.11
N ARG A 52 14.05 -12.39 11.13
CA ARG A 52 14.04 -11.76 12.46
C ARG A 52 14.38 -10.26 12.41
N ALA A 53 15.03 -9.78 11.35
CA ALA A 53 15.26 -8.35 11.12
C ALA A 53 13.96 -7.53 11.13
N LEU A 54 12.83 -8.12 10.72
CA LEU A 54 11.52 -7.46 10.80
C LEU A 54 11.10 -7.15 12.24
N ASN A 55 11.53 -7.95 13.23
CA ASN A 55 11.20 -7.69 14.62
C ASN A 55 12.02 -6.53 15.21
N GLN A 56 13.09 -6.13 14.54
CA GLN A 56 14.03 -5.10 14.99
C GLN A 56 13.85 -3.77 14.25
N VAL A 57 12.96 -3.71 13.26
CA VAL A 57 12.73 -2.47 12.52
C VAL A 57 12.15 -1.40 13.45
N GLU A 58 12.80 -0.24 13.51
CA GLU A 58 12.35 0.86 14.35
C GLU A 58 10.99 1.38 13.89
N ARG A 59 10.22 1.93 14.82
CA ARG A 59 8.92 2.55 14.51
C ARG A 59 9.09 3.73 13.57
N THR A 60 8.15 3.88 12.66
CA THR A 60 8.02 5.08 11.81
C THR A 60 6.58 5.59 11.81
N ARG A 61 6.39 6.79 11.25
CA ARG A 61 5.08 7.44 11.14
C ARG A 61 4.69 7.56 9.68
N VAL A 62 3.49 7.09 9.35
CA VAL A 62 2.85 7.34 8.05
C VAL A 62 1.74 8.36 8.24
N SER A 63 1.73 9.41 7.42
CA SER A 63 0.60 10.33 7.32
C SER A 63 -0.34 9.87 6.21
N ALA A 64 -1.64 10.07 6.39
CA ALA A 64 -2.66 9.85 5.36
C ALA A 64 -3.47 11.12 5.13
N GLU A 65 -3.72 11.44 3.85
CA GLU A 65 -4.55 12.57 3.41
C GLU A 65 -5.55 12.09 2.36
N ILE A 66 -6.81 12.51 2.45
CA ILE A 66 -7.82 12.23 1.43
C ILE A 66 -7.72 13.30 0.34
N THR A 67 -7.19 12.93 -0.82
CA THR A 67 -6.93 13.85 -1.94
C THR A 67 -8.04 13.88 -2.97
N GLY A 68 -8.94 12.89 -2.97
CA GLY A 68 -10.06 12.82 -3.91
C GLY A 68 -11.19 11.94 -3.40
N THR A 69 -12.41 12.25 -3.82
CA THR A 69 -13.60 11.45 -3.56
C THR A 69 -14.48 11.41 -4.80
N ASP A 70 -15.06 10.25 -5.08
CA ASP A 70 -16.07 10.06 -6.12
C ASP A 70 -17.36 9.56 -5.47
N ARG A 71 -18.47 10.25 -5.77
CA ARG A 71 -19.80 9.89 -5.26
C ARG A 71 -20.77 9.52 -6.39
N SER A 72 -20.28 9.41 -7.62
CA SER A 72 -21.09 9.13 -8.80
C SER A 72 -21.42 7.63 -8.95
N GLY A 73 -22.57 7.32 -9.53
CA GLY A 73 -22.96 5.95 -9.85
C GLY A 73 -23.25 5.04 -8.65
N ALA A 74 -23.14 3.73 -8.88
CA ALA A 74 -23.48 2.70 -7.89
C ALA A 74 -22.38 2.46 -6.84
N ARG A 75 -21.18 3.00 -7.08
CA ARG A 75 -20.03 2.88 -6.17
C ARG A 75 -19.65 4.24 -5.61
N ARG A 76 -18.91 4.25 -4.52
CA ARG A 76 -18.22 5.42 -3.99
C ARG A 76 -16.73 5.16 -4.13
N GLY A 77 -15.98 6.24 -4.30
CA GLY A 77 -14.54 6.22 -4.48
C GLY A 77 -13.84 7.20 -3.54
N LEU A 78 -12.63 6.87 -3.14
CA LEU A 78 -11.75 7.72 -2.35
C LEU A 78 -10.30 7.48 -2.78
N THR A 79 -9.52 8.56 -2.91
CA THR A 79 -8.07 8.47 -3.07
C THR A 79 -7.40 8.97 -1.79
N ALA A 80 -6.56 8.14 -1.19
CA ALA A 80 -5.76 8.47 -0.03
C ALA A 80 -4.28 8.56 -0.42
N ARG A 81 -3.66 9.70 -0.16
CA ARG A 81 -2.21 9.88 -0.25
C ARG A 81 -1.56 9.48 1.07
N LEU A 82 -0.76 8.44 1.03
CA LEU A 82 0.08 8.02 2.14
C LEU A 82 1.47 8.60 1.97
N ARG A 83 2.13 8.98 3.07
CA ARG A 83 3.53 9.36 3.06
C ARG A 83 4.25 8.87 4.30
N ASN A 84 5.37 8.17 4.12
CA ASN A 84 6.27 7.85 5.21
C ASN A 84 7.01 9.13 5.64
N ARG A 85 6.79 9.55 6.89
CA ARG A 85 7.35 10.77 7.48
C ARG A 85 8.56 10.51 8.37
N GLY A 86 8.90 9.24 8.62
CA GLY A 86 10.07 8.88 9.42
C GLY A 86 11.28 8.53 8.56
N THR A 87 12.33 8.08 9.24
CA THR A 87 13.65 7.76 8.69
C THR A 87 13.87 6.27 8.45
N THR A 88 12.94 5.42 8.88
CA THR A 88 12.96 3.97 8.59
C THR A 88 11.84 3.59 7.63
N VAL A 89 11.98 2.42 6.99
CA VAL A 89 10.96 1.88 6.10
C VAL A 89 9.67 1.62 6.87
N ALA A 90 8.53 2.06 6.32
CA ALA A 90 7.22 1.69 6.80
C ALA A 90 6.83 0.34 6.18
N ALA A 91 6.70 -0.68 7.02
CA ALA A 91 6.53 -2.06 6.61
C ALA A 91 5.05 -2.49 6.66
N MET A 92 4.59 -3.15 5.60
CA MET A 92 3.24 -3.74 5.49
C MET A 92 2.11 -2.76 5.83
N VAL A 93 2.21 -1.53 5.32
CA VAL A 93 1.24 -0.46 5.57
C VAL A 93 -0.10 -0.84 4.96
N ARG A 94 -1.11 -1.01 5.81
CA ARG A 94 -2.47 -1.36 5.46
C ARG A 94 -3.37 -0.14 5.52
N VAL A 95 -4.20 0.01 4.50
CA VAL A 95 -5.27 1.01 4.44
C VAL A 95 -6.61 0.32 4.66
N SER A 96 -7.47 0.92 5.49
CA SER A 96 -8.83 0.44 5.75
C SER A 96 -9.82 1.62 5.78
N PRO A 97 -10.79 1.69 4.86
CA PRO A 97 -11.90 2.62 4.98
C PRO A 97 -12.85 2.14 6.09
N LEU A 98 -13.22 3.05 6.98
CA LEU A 98 -14.15 2.82 8.06
C LEU A 98 -15.34 3.79 7.96
N ASP A 99 -16.49 3.37 8.48
CA ASP A 99 -17.61 4.27 8.72
C ASP A 99 -17.27 5.19 9.91
N SER A 100 -17.30 6.51 9.70
CA SER A 100 -17.03 7.48 10.78
C SER A 100 -17.98 7.38 11.98
N ALA A 101 -19.21 6.91 11.77
CA ALA A 101 -20.25 6.86 12.79
C ALA A 101 -20.14 5.61 13.67
N THR A 102 -19.76 4.47 13.09
CA THR A 102 -19.70 3.19 13.83
C THR A 102 -18.28 2.70 14.09
N GLY A 103 -17.30 3.16 13.32
CA GLY A 103 -15.93 2.63 13.33
C GLY A 103 -15.75 1.32 12.56
N ASP A 104 -16.83 0.76 12.01
CA ASP A 104 -16.80 -0.50 11.27
C ASP A 104 -16.10 -0.35 9.92
N ARG A 105 -15.49 -1.45 9.45
CA ARG A 105 -14.86 -1.46 8.14
C ARG A 105 -15.91 -1.45 7.03
N VAL A 106 -15.74 -0.57 6.06
CA VAL A 106 -16.59 -0.50 4.85
C VAL A 106 -16.28 -1.71 3.98
N LEU A 107 -17.28 -2.57 3.75
CA LEU A 107 -17.13 -3.82 3.02
C LEU A 107 -18.30 -4.09 2.07
N PRO A 108 -18.05 -4.70 0.89
CA PRO A 108 -16.73 -4.98 0.32
C PRO A 108 -16.05 -3.72 -0.21
N THR A 109 -14.72 -3.62 -0.05
CA THR A 109 -13.90 -2.55 -0.63
C THR A 109 -12.93 -3.14 -1.63
N LEU A 110 -12.86 -2.53 -2.82
CA LEU A 110 -11.81 -2.74 -3.82
C LEU A 110 -10.70 -1.73 -3.58
N TYR A 111 -9.45 -2.20 -3.62
CA TYR A 111 -8.24 -1.42 -3.37
C TYR A 111 -7.41 -1.40 -4.65
N GLY A 112 -6.93 -0.22 -5.05
CA GLY A 112 -5.93 -0.10 -6.11
C GLY A 112 -4.56 -0.63 -5.67
N ASP A 113 -4.27 -0.53 -4.37
CA ASP A 113 -3.06 -1.07 -3.74
C ASP A 113 -3.29 -1.24 -2.22
N ASN A 114 -2.61 -2.17 -1.56
CA ASN A 114 -2.68 -2.35 -0.10
C ASN A 114 -1.50 -3.19 0.41
N TYR A 115 -1.18 -3.13 1.71
CA TYR A 115 -0.02 -3.78 2.32
C TYR A 115 1.33 -3.30 1.75
N LEU A 116 1.51 -1.98 1.76
CA LEU A 116 2.59 -1.28 1.10
C LEU A 116 3.91 -1.31 1.89
N TRP A 117 5.01 -1.14 1.17
CA TRP A 117 6.33 -0.83 1.71
C TRP A 117 6.73 0.57 1.27
N LEU A 118 6.79 1.51 2.21
CA LEU A 118 7.13 2.90 1.91
C LEU A 118 8.53 3.21 2.46
N LEU A 119 9.46 3.55 1.58
CA LEU A 119 10.78 4.04 1.95
C LEU A 119 10.67 5.40 2.70
N PRO A 120 11.71 5.81 3.44
CA PRO A 120 11.72 7.13 4.08
C PRO A 120 11.39 8.25 3.09
N GLY A 121 10.42 9.09 3.44
CA GLY A 121 9.96 10.21 2.60
C GLY A 121 9.02 9.82 1.44
N GLU A 122 8.92 8.54 1.09
CA GLU A 122 8.12 8.06 -0.03
C GLU A 122 6.62 8.31 0.16
N SER A 123 5.94 8.64 -0.93
CA SER A 123 4.49 8.81 -0.97
C SER A 123 3.83 7.86 -1.97
N ARG A 124 2.60 7.45 -1.67
CA ARG A 124 1.81 6.55 -2.53
C ARG A 124 0.34 6.96 -2.47
N ASP A 125 -0.29 7.07 -3.64
CA ASP A 125 -1.72 7.27 -3.74
C ASP A 125 -2.42 5.91 -3.84
N VAL A 126 -3.40 5.69 -2.96
CA VAL A 126 -4.21 4.46 -2.90
C VAL A 126 -5.64 4.81 -3.21
N THR A 127 -6.19 4.20 -4.26
CA THR A 127 -7.60 4.32 -4.61
C THR A 127 -8.41 3.23 -3.90
N LEU A 128 -9.54 3.62 -3.34
CA LEU A 128 -10.49 2.77 -2.64
C LEU A 128 -11.85 2.93 -3.30
N SER A 129 -12.59 1.84 -3.46
CA SER A 129 -13.97 1.91 -3.93
C SER A 129 -14.86 0.87 -3.27
N TRP A 130 -16.09 1.24 -2.93
CA TRP A 130 -17.09 0.36 -2.30
C TRP A 130 -18.50 0.60 -2.89
N PRO A 131 -19.45 -0.35 -2.78
CA PRO A 131 -20.85 -0.10 -3.14
C PRO A 131 -21.43 1.06 -2.31
N ALA A 132 -22.29 1.88 -2.89
CA ALA A 132 -22.89 3.02 -2.18
C ALA A 132 -23.62 2.61 -0.89
N SER A 133 -24.26 1.44 -0.88
CA SER A 133 -24.97 0.88 0.26
C SER A 133 -24.06 0.36 1.39
N ALA A 134 -22.76 0.18 1.14
CA ALA A 134 -21.81 -0.38 2.12
C ALA A 134 -21.36 0.60 3.20
N LEU A 135 -21.74 1.89 3.09
CA LEU A 135 -21.38 2.94 4.03
C LEU A 135 -22.63 3.74 4.39
N ALA A 136 -23.30 3.35 5.48
CA ALA A 136 -24.57 3.91 5.89
C ALA A 136 -24.48 5.40 6.24
N SER A 137 -23.39 5.84 6.90
CA SER A 137 -23.23 7.25 7.25
C SER A 137 -22.89 8.16 6.08
N GLY A 138 -22.48 7.59 4.93
CA GLY A 138 -21.92 8.33 3.81
C GLY A 138 -20.60 9.06 4.10
N ARG A 139 -20.01 8.87 5.28
CA ARG A 139 -18.82 9.59 5.76
C ARG A 139 -17.68 8.60 6.02
N PRO A 140 -16.80 8.36 5.03
CA PRO A 140 -15.67 7.47 5.20
C PRO A 140 -14.53 8.17 5.95
N VAL A 141 -13.87 7.43 6.83
CA VAL A 141 -12.52 7.75 7.32
C VAL A 141 -11.54 6.67 6.88
N VAL A 142 -10.27 7.02 6.78
CA VAL A 142 -9.19 6.13 6.36
C VAL A 142 -8.33 5.83 7.57
N ARG A 143 -8.34 4.57 8.03
CA ARG A 143 -7.38 4.06 9.00
C ARG A 143 -6.14 3.53 8.26
N VAL A 144 -4.98 3.89 8.77
CA VAL A 144 -3.68 3.43 8.30
C VAL A 144 -2.90 2.87 9.48
N ASP A 145 -2.43 1.65 9.34
CA ASP A 145 -1.61 0.92 10.31
C ASP A 145 -0.58 0.06 9.57
N GLY A 146 0.42 -0.47 10.26
CA GLY A 146 1.44 -1.33 9.65
C GLY A 146 2.28 -2.02 10.71
N HIS A 147 3.22 -2.87 10.27
CA HIS A 147 4.04 -3.69 11.17
C HIS A 147 4.81 -2.85 12.20
N ASN A 148 5.40 -1.74 11.76
CA ASN A 148 6.12 -0.77 12.60
C ASN A 148 5.51 0.63 12.54
N VAL A 149 4.24 0.73 12.16
CA VAL A 149 3.52 2.00 12.00
C VAL A 149 2.34 2.04 12.96
N PRO A 150 2.35 2.93 13.96
CA PRO A 150 1.20 3.15 14.82
C PRO A 150 -0.04 3.52 14.01
N THR A 151 -1.20 3.09 14.49
CA THR A 151 -2.48 3.40 13.85
C THR A 151 -2.71 4.91 13.81
N THR A 152 -3.10 5.41 12.64
CA THR A 152 -3.64 6.76 12.44
C THR A 152 -4.95 6.67 11.68
N THR A 153 -5.89 7.56 11.98
CA THR A 153 -7.17 7.66 11.25
C THR A 153 -7.35 9.09 10.76
N THR A 154 -7.63 9.25 9.47
CA THR A 154 -7.90 10.55 8.84
C THR A 154 -9.29 10.53 8.22
N GLY A 155 -10.11 11.54 8.53
CA GLY A 155 -11.35 11.85 7.81
C GLY A 155 -11.21 13.14 7.00
N ARG A 156 -12.22 13.44 6.18
CA ARG A 156 -12.43 14.83 5.74
C ARG A 156 -13.08 15.60 6.89
N ALA A 157 -12.62 16.84 7.08
CA ALA A 157 -13.35 17.84 7.87
C ALA A 157 -14.71 18.13 7.22
#